data_AF-A0A3M2DKM9-F1
#
_entry.id   AF-A0A3M2DKM9-F1
#
_cell.length_a   1.000
_cell.length_b   1.000
_cell.length_c   1.000
_cell.angle_alpha   90.00
_cell.angle_beta   90.00
_cell.angle_gamma   90.00
#
_symmetry.space_group_name_H-M   'P 1'
#
loop_
_entity.id
_entity.type
_entity.pdbx_description
1 polymer ?
#
loop_
_entity_poly.entity_id
_entity_poly.type
_entity_poly.pdbx_seq_one_letter_code
_entity_poly.pdbx_strand_id
1 'polypeptide(L)'
;MATDHETSSFPFLGFATPVLALALAVALPSQPRAVYAILVAAGALGPLWELFRRQAQIDALVDQLAGLQRGLGGKVERLAAASREHDGHLGTALGDLERLAQFFAQQVAAVDNTTATLEAMNAALTEISGSVETLAAAAEQSSASILQMAAANDEIAENMVTLATSVADSASAIEEMTYSTKEVAANVNELSTVAEETSSSMNEMDMSIHQVQNHANETAKLSEEVARAASAGVEAIKQTTAAIHKIRESSSEATRVIGQLGGRIAEIDKILQVIDDVAEQTNLLALNAAIIAAQAGDHGKGFAVVADEIKDLAERAGASTKEIAELVKTVQAESRNAIQAVEIGAVQVDEGVRVSHDAENALRRILDSAEKTRAMMRDIARATVEQARGSKQVTDAINRIAETVQSIATATSEQSKGSEALMRSAEKMRVITKHVERSSQEQTRGSKQITRAVEAIAEQVHALSGAHREQTKAAGELLRTLTKIRDALRDKAGEVDALRTELGQLEVSATRLRAAARELAG
;
A
#
# COMPACT_ATOMS: atom_id res chain seq x y z
N MET A 1 103.07 29.88 -40.54
CA MET A 1 103.10 31.32 -40.22
C MET A 1 103.53 31.40 -38.78
N ALA A 2 104.85 31.46 -38.56
CA ALA A 2 105.58 32.72 -38.48
C ALA A 2 105.18 33.42 -37.16
N THR A 3 105.94 33.20 -36.09
CA THR A 3 107.21 33.89 -35.73
C THR A 3 106.86 34.87 -34.60
N ASP A 4 107.35 34.65 -33.37
CA ASP A 4 108.64 35.18 -32.88
C ASP A 4 108.39 36.50 -32.14
N HIS A 5 109.19 36.99 -31.21
CA HIS A 5 110.40 36.56 -30.53
C HIS A 5 110.53 37.54 -29.34
N GLU A 6 111.02 37.10 -28.17
CA GLU A 6 112.39 37.41 -27.72
C GLU A 6 112.46 38.75 -26.96
N THR A 7 113.16 38.83 -25.85
CA THR A 7 114.62 38.98 -25.83
C THR A 7 115.01 38.92 -24.35
N SER A 8 116.10 38.29 -23.95
CA SER A 8 117.49 38.76 -24.07
C SER A 8 118.24 37.99 -22.95
N SER A 9 119.50 37.58 -22.98
CA SER A 9 120.70 37.89 -23.77
C SER A 9 121.88 37.27 -22.99
N PHE A 10 123.08 36.98 -23.45
CA PHE A 10 123.79 36.97 -24.74
C PHE A 10 125.00 36.01 -24.53
N PRO A 11 125.65 35.49 -25.59
CA PRO A 11 126.68 34.45 -25.58
C PRO A 11 128.07 35.01 -25.96
N PHE A 12 129.06 34.14 -26.19
CA PHE A 12 129.82 34.09 -27.46
C PHE A 12 130.71 32.83 -27.57
N LEU A 13 130.85 32.35 -28.81
CA LEU A 13 131.48 31.10 -29.28
C LEU A 13 133.01 31.22 -29.53
N GLY A 14 133.70 30.06 -29.61
CA GLY A 14 134.82 29.85 -30.54
C GLY A 14 135.93 28.89 -30.09
N PHE A 15 136.08 27.75 -30.77
CA PHE A 15 137.16 26.76 -30.63
C PHE A 15 138.28 26.95 -31.67
N ALA A 16 139.53 26.97 -31.24
CA ALA A 16 140.74 26.43 -31.91
C ALA A 16 141.95 26.52 -30.94
N THR A 17 142.55 25.38 -30.62
CA THR A 17 143.92 25.21 -30.05
C THR A 17 144.96 25.38 -31.18
N PRO A 18 146.31 25.24 -31.05
CA PRO A 18 147.16 24.80 -29.90
C PRO A 18 148.57 25.48 -29.76
N VAL A 19 149.27 25.14 -28.64
CA VAL A 19 150.74 25.09 -28.40
C VAL A 19 151.61 26.34 -28.67
N LEU A 20 152.05 27.03 -27.61
CA LEU A 20 153.39 26.93 -26.95
C LEU A 20 153.61 28.16 -26.04
N ALA A 21 154.39 27.96 -24.97
CA ALA A 21 154.65 28.90 -23.89
C ALA A 21 155.73 29.97 -24.18
N LEU A 22 155.68 31.05 -23.35
CA LEU A 22 156.78 31.78 -22.68
C LEU A 22 157.35 33.09 -23.32
N ALA A 23 157.32 34.21 -22.55
CA ALA A 23 158.33 35.30 -22.42
C ALA A 23 157.69 36.58 -21.79
N LEU A 24 158.08 37.18 -20.65
CA LEU A 24 159.09 36.95 -19.60
C LEU A 24 159.18 35.47 -19.16
N ALA A 25 160.31 34.76 -19.08
CA ALA A 25 161.71 35.14 -19.04
C ALA A 25 162.33 35.56 -20.39
N VAL A 26 163.47 36.24 -20.27
CA VAL A 26 164.37 36.72 -21.32
C VAL A 26 164.76 35.64 -22.33
N ALA A 27 164.74 36.07 -23.59
CA ALA A 27 165.00 35.37 -24.82
C ALA A 27 166.49 35.02 -25.05
N LEU A 28 166.74 33.82 -25.58
CA LEU A 28 167.79 33.56 -26.58
C LEU A 28 167.23 32.57 -27.61
N PRO A 29 167.43 32.78 -28.92
CA PRO A 29 166.97 31.86 -29.95
C PRO A 29 167.90 30.65 -30.08
N SER A 30 167.37 29.53 -30.60
CA SER A 30 168.08 28.75 -31.61
C SER A 30 167.21 28.59 -32.86
N GLN A 31 167.77 29.04 -33.98
CA GLN A 31 167.48 28.64 -35.35
C GLN A 31 168.86 28.54 -36.05
N PRO A 32 169.00 27.67 -37.05
CA PRO A 32 170.28 27.15 -37.48
C PRO A 32 170.74 27.74 -38.82
N ARG A 33 172.04 27.57 -39.10
CA ARG A 33 172.81 27.93 -40.31
C ARG A 33 173.57 29.25 -40.22
N ALA A 34 174.73 29.20 -40.89
CA ALA A 34 175.57 30.33 -41.29
C ALA A 34 176.41 30.90 -40.12
N VAL A 35 177.74 31.05 -40.27
CA VAL A 35 178.36 32.23 -40.93
C VAL A 35 177.78 33.50 -40.26
N TYR A 36 178.49 34.26 -39.42
CA TYR A 36 179.93 34.45 -39.21
C TYR A 36 180.13 35.25 -37.89
N ALA A 37 181.20 34.91 -37.13
CA ALA A 37 182.08 35.80 -36.35
C ALA A 37 181.48 36.60 -35.13
N ILE A 38 182.04 36.64 -33.91
CA ILE A 38 183.44 36.78 -33.46
C ILE A 38 183.57 36.35 -31.96
N LEU A 39 184.59 35.52 -31.66
CA LEU A 39 185.56 35.46 -30.53
C LEU A 39 185.16 35.74 -29.04
N VAL A 40 185.75 35.16 -27.97
CA VAL A 40 186.75 34.10 -27.67
C VAL A 40 186.91 33.97 -26.12
N ALA A 41 187.43 32.82 -25.66
CA ALA A 41 188.24 32.54 -24.44
C ALA A 41 187.62 32.26 -23.05
N ALA A 42 187.76 30.99 -22.64
CA ALA A 42 188.52 30.45 -21.48
C ALA A 42 188.11 30.66 -20.01
N GLY A 43 188.19 29.57 -19.22
CA GLY A 43 188.64 29.61 -17.81
C GLY A 43 187.90 28.68 -16.83
N ALA A 44 188.65 27.87 -16.06
CA ALA A 44 188.21 26.71 -15.26
C ALA A 44 187.77 26.97 -13.78
N LEU A 45 187.33 25.87 -13.11
CA LEU A 45 187.08 25.57 -11.67
C LEU A 45 185.58 25.58 -11.24
N GLY A 46 185.02 24.67 -10.42
CA GLY A 46 185.51 23.53 -9.63
C GLY A 46 184.34 22.82 -8.90
N PRO A 47 184.29 21.47 -8.82
CA PRO A 47 183.13 20.68 -8.36
C PRO A 47 183.12 20.38 -6.84
N LEU A 48 181.98 20.54 -6.13
CA LEU A 48 181.77 20.00 -4.76
C LEU A 48 180.31 20.02 -4.18
N TRP A 49 179.23 20.00 -4.99
CA TRP A 49 177.85 20.25 -4.47
C TRP A 49 176.78 19.17 -4.73
N GLU A 50 177.16 17.93 -5.09
CA GLU A 50 176.22 16.92 -5.63
C GLU A 50 175.77 15.83 -4.63
N LEU A 51 176.27 15.79 -3.40
CA LEU A 51 176.01 14.66 -2.47
C LEU A 51 174.94 14.92 -1.38
N PHE A 52 174.47 16.16 -1.19
CA PHE A 52 173.52 16.48 -0.11
C PHE A 52 172.02 16.53 -0.51
N ARG A 53 171.67 16.39 -1.80
CA ARG A 53 170.27 16.57 -2.25
C ARG A 53 169.40 15.29 -2.27
N ARG A 54 169.99 14.09 -2.16
CA ARG A 54 169.23 12.83 -2.36
C ARG A 54 168.56 12.23 -1.10
N GLN A 55 168.87 12.70 0.11
CA GLN A 55 168.31 12.08 1.33
C GLN A 55 166.89 12.57 1.69
N ALA A 56 166.44 13.75 1.20
CA ALA A 56 165.19 14.38 1.64
C ALA A 56 163.91 13.96 0.87
N GLN A 57 164.01 13.12 -0.18
CA GLN A 57 162.87 12.75 -1.03
C GLN A 57 162.21 11.40 -0.69
N ILE A 58 162.83 10.56 0.14
CA ILE A 58 162.27 9.24 0.49
C ILE A 58 161.32 9.30 1.69
N ASP A 59 161.57 10.17 2.66
CA ASP A 59 160.70 10.31 3.86
C ASP A 59 159.31 10.89 3.54
N ALA A 60 159.13 11.60 2.41
CA ALA A 60 157.86 12.21 2.02
C ALA A 60 156.84 11.25 1.39
N LEU A 61 157.25 10.09 0.85
CA LEU A 61 156.34 9.13 0.18
C LEU A 61 155.74 8.09 1.14
N VAL A 62 156.39 7.81 2.27
CA VAL A 62 155.88 6.87 3.28
C VAL A 62 154.70 7.47 4.05
N ASP A 63 154.70 8.78 4.31
CA ASP A 63 153.61 9.47 5.00
C ASP A 63 152.32 9.58 4.16
N GLN A 64 152.44 9.64 2.82
CA GLN A 64 151.28 9.76 1.93
C GLN A 64 150.49 8.44 1.77
N LEU A 65 151.17 7.28 1.83
CA LEU A 65 150.50 5.97 1.76
C LEU A 65 149.81 5.60 3.10
N ALA A 66 150.38 5.99 4.24
CA ALA A 66 149.77 5.81 5.56
C ALA A 66 148.49 6.65 5.77
N GLY A 67 148.28 7.71 4.97
CA GLY A 67 147.04 8.50 4.92
C GLY A 67 145.91 7.85 4.11
N LEU A 68 146.22 7.09 3.06
CA LEU A 68 145.23 6.45 2.19
C LEU A 68 144.59 5.20 2.84
N GLN A 69 145.34 4.41 3.61
CA GLN A 69 144.78 3.27 4.35
C GLN A 69 143.82 3.69 5.48
N ARG A 70 144.10 4.80 6.18
CA ARG A 70 143.19 5.33 7.22
C ARG A 70 141.91 5.97 6.63
N GLY A 71 141.95 6.47 5.40
CA GLY A 71 140.80 7.07 4.71
C GLY A 71 139.76 6.07 4.17
N LEU A 72 140.18 4.85 3.80
CA LEU A 72 139.30 3.81 3.25
C LEU A 72 138.50 3.06 4.33
N GLY A 73 139.11 2.76 5.48
CA GLY A 73 138.40 2.14 6.61
C GLY A 73 137.22 2.99 7.14
N GLY A 74 137.39 4.32 7.21
CA GLY A 74 136.36 5.24 7.67
C GLY A 74 135.20 5.52 6.70
N LYS A 75 135.28 5.06 5.44
CA LYS A 75 134.18 5.14 4.45
C LYS A 75 133.31 3.88 4.43
N VAL A 76 133.89 2.71 4.68
CA VAL A 76 133.15 1.43 4.72
C VAL A 76 132.24 1.35 5.95
N GLU A 77 132.68 1.83 7.12
CA GLU A 77 131.82 1.89 8.32
C GLU A 77 130.63 2.86 8.15
N ARG A 78 130.82 4.00 7.47
CA ARG A 78 129.72 4.95 7.19
C ARG A 78 128.70 4.38 6.19
N LEU A 79 129.14 3.59 5.21
CA LEU A 79 128.24 2.93 4.26
C LEU A 79 127.41 1.81 4.94
N ALA A 80 128.03 1.06 5.86
CA ALA A 80 127.35 -0.01 6.62
C ALA A 80 126.36 0.54 7.68
N ALA A 81 126.57 1.76 8.18
CA ALA A 81 125.62 2.45 9.06
C ALA A 81 124.40 2.97 8.28
N ALA A 82 124.61 3.70 7.16
CA ALA A 82 123.53 4.21 6.32
C ALA A 82 122.65 3.09 5.71
N SER A 83 123.27 1.94 5.43
CA SER A 83 122.57 0.76 4.92
C SER A 83 121.67 0.08 5.97
N ARG A 84 121.94 0.20 7.27
CA ARG A 84 121.08 -0.36 8.34
C ARG A 84 119.88 0.53 8.65
N GLU A 85 120.04 1.84 8.47
CA GLU A 85 118.94 2.81 8.58
C GLU A 85 117.92 2.67 7.43
N HIS A 86 118.38 2.42 6.20
CA HIS A 86 117.51 2.20 5.04
C HIS A 86 116.65 0.91 5.14
N ASP A 87 117.11 -0.13 5.84
CA ASP A 87 116.31 -1.35 6.09
C ASP A 87 115.15 -1.11 7.05
N GLY A 88 115.38 -0.29 8.08
CA GLY A 88 114.33 0.12 9.00
C GLY A 88 113.20 0.82 8.24
N HIS A 89 113.56 1.71 7.30
CA HIS A 89 112.58 2.46 6.50
C HIS A 89 111.84 1.62 5.45
N LEU A 90 112.51 0.67 4.78
CA LEU A 90 111.86 -0.24 3.81
C LEU A 90 110.89 -1.21 4.50
N GLY A 91 111.28 -1.79 5.65
CA GLY A 91 110.40 -2.66 6.43
C GLY A 91 109.17 -1.93 6.98
N THR A 92 109.32 -0.67 7.42
CA THR A 92 108.17 0.15 7.81
C THR A 92 107.27 0.51 6.64
N ALA A 93 107.83 0.82 5.47
CA ALA A 93 107.04 1.17 4.28
C ALA A 93 106.21 -0.02 3.76
N LEU A 94 106.76 -1.24 3.78
CA LEU A 94 106.02 -2.45 3.43
C LEU A 94 104.91 -2.77 4.45
N GLY A 95 105.17 -2.57 5.74
CA GLY A 95 104.16 -2.71 6.79
C GLY A 95 103.03 -1.68 6.69
N ASP A 96 103.35 -0.45 6.31
CA ASP A 96 102.36 0.61 6.09
C ASP A 96 101.54 0.35 4.82
N LEU A 97 102.15 -0.14 3.73
CA LEU A 97 101.43 -0.56 2.52
C LEU A 97 100.52 -1.78 2.77
N GLU A 98 100.92 -2.72 3.61
CA GLU A 98 100.08 -3.86 3.99
C GLU A 98 98.86 -3.41 4.81
N ARG A 99 99.04 -2.48 5.74
CA ARG A 99 97.92 -1.84 6.46
C ARG A 99 97.02 -1.05 5.51
N LEU A 100 97.58 -0.36 4.53
CA LEU A 100 96.83 0.41 3.54
C LEU A 100 96.03 -0.51 2.59
N ALA A 101 96.62 -1.64 2.16
CA ALA A 101 95.94 -2.66 1.37
C ALA A 101 94.78 -3.29 2.15
N GLN A 102 95.00 -3.60 3.44
CA GLN A 102 93.95 -4.13 4.31
C GLN A 102 92.84 -3.09 4.55
N PHE A 103 93.19 -1.80 4.67
CA PHE A 103 92.23 -0.70 4.77
C PHE A 103 91.37 -0.57 3.51
N PHE A 104 91.97 -0.59 2.31
CA PHE A 104 91.20 -0.53 1.07
C PHE A 104 90.33 -1.77 0.86
N ALA A 105 90.80 -2.97 1.22
CA ALA A 105 89.99 -4.19 1.18
C ALA A 105 88.79 -4.13 2.13
N GLN A 106 88.98 -3.63 3.36
CA GLN A 106 87.89 -3.40 4.31
C GLN A 106 86.89 -2.34 3.81
N GLN A 107 87.37 -1.27 3.16
CA GLN A 107 86.50 -0.23 2.59
C GLN A 107 85.71 -0.73 1.38
N VAL A 108 86.30 -1.55 0.50
CA VAL A 108 85.57 -2.18 -0.62
C VAL A 108 84.48 -3.10 -0.08
N ALA A 109 84.78 -3.94 0.92
CA ALA A 109 83.77 -4.80 1.55
C ALA A 109 82.66 -4.00 2.25
N ALA A 110 82.98 -2.88 2.90
CA ALA A 110 81.99 -1.98 3.49
C ALA A 110 81.10 -1.31 2.44
N VAL A 111 81.66 -0.89 1.30
CA VAL A 111 80.91 -0.32 0.16
C VAL A 111 80.04 -1.38 -0.51
N ASP A 112 80.52 -2.62 -0.68
CA ASP A 112 79.71 -3.71 -1.23
C ASP A 112 78.55 -4.08 -0.29
N ASN A 113 78.78 -4.12 1.03
CA ASN A 113 77.71 -4.31 2.02
C ASN A 113 76.69 -3.17 1.99
N THR A 114 77.14 -1.92 1.86
CA THR A 114 76.26 -0.74 1.73
C THR A 114 75.49 -0.75 0.40
N THR A 115 76.08 -1.28 -0.65
CA THR A 115 75.42 -1.44 -1.95
C THR A 115 74.31 -2.49 -1.85
N ALA A 116 74.59 -3.64 -1.24
CA ALA A 116 73.60 -4.70 -1.02
C ALA A 116 72.41 -4.23 -0.16
N THR A 117 72.67 -3.45 0.91
CA THR A 117 71.58 -2.88 1.73
C THR A 117 70.75 -1.84 0.98
N LEU A 118 71.36 -1.02 0.12
CA LEU A 118 70.63 -0.07 -0.73
C LEU A 118 69.84 -0.75 -1.85
N GLU A 119 70.35 -1.85 -2.42
CA GLU A 119 69.61 -2.67 -3.38
C GLU A 119 68.38 -3.30 -2.73
N ALA A 120 68.52 -3.86 -1.53
CA ALA A 120 67.40 -4.36 -0.73
C ALA A 120 66.40 -3.24 -0.38
N MET A 121 66.88 -2.05 -0.02
CA MET A 121 66.05 -0.87 0.23
C MET A 121 65.28 -0.44 -1.03
N ASN A 122 65.90 -0.47 -2.21
CA ASN A 122 65.25 -0.13 -3.47
C ASN A 122 64.17 -1.15 -3.88
N ALA A 123 64.41 -2.43 -3.62
CA ALA A 123 63.39 -3.48 -3.78
C ALA A 123 62.18 -3.23 -2.84
N ALA A 124 62.45 -2.93 -1.56
CA ALA A 124 61.40 -2.59 -0.59
C ALA A 124 60.62 -1.32 -1.01
N LEU A 125 61.29 -0.29 -1.54
CA LEU A 125 60.63 0.91 -2.07
C LEU A 125 59.71 0.62 -3.27
N THR A 126 60.09 -0.36 -4.10
CA THR A 126 59.26 -0.81 -5.23
C THR A 126 57.99 -1.53 -4.75
N GLU A 127 58.13 -2.41 -3.75
CA GLU A 127 56.99 -3.11 -3.12
C GLU A 127 56.03 -2.13 -2.41
N ILE A 128 56.58 -1.14 -1.70
CA ILE A 128 55.76 -0.09 -1.07
C ILE A 128 55.04 0.74 -2.14
N SER A 129 55.67 1.05 -3.26
CA SER A 129 55.01 1.76 -4.37
C SER A 129 53.79 1.01 -4.91
N GLY A 130 53.90 -0.32 -5.10
CA GLY A 130 52.75 -1.15 -5.47
C GLY A 130 51.67 -1.21 -4.39
N SER A 131 52.06 -1.17 -3.12
CA SER A 131 51.12 -1.10 -1.99
C SER A 131 50.38 0.25 -1.94
N VAL A 132 51.06 1.36 -2.24
CA VAL A 132 50.48 2.71 -2.33
C VAL A 132 49.50 2.80 -3.49
N GLU A 133 49.81 2.21 -4.65
CA GLU A 133 48.90 2.14 -5.80
C GLU A 133 47.64 1.32 -5.48
N THR A 134 47.80 0.19 -4.79
CA THR A 134 46.67 -0.61 -4.32
C THR A 134 45.80 0.15 -3.31
N LEU A 135 46.42 0.90 -2.39
CA LEU A 135 45.72 1.72 -1.41
C LEU A 135 44.98 2.90 -2.06
N ALA A 136 45.56 3.51 -3.10
CA ALA A 136 44.91 4.55 -3.90
C ALA A 136 43.65 4.02 -4.57
N ALA A 137 43.74 2.88 -5.27
CA ALA A 137 42.60 2.23 -5.91
C ALA A 137 41.51 1.86 -4.88
N ALA A 138 41.90 1.34 -3.71
CA ALA A 138 40.97 1.02 -2.63
C ALA A 138 40.26 2.26 -2.05
N ALA A 139 40.97 3.39 -1.93
CA ALA A 139 40.40 4.66 -1.49
C ALA A 139 39.41 5.23 -2.52
N GLU A 140 39.76 5.20 -3.81
CA GLU A 140 38.85 5.60 -4.90
C GLU A 140 37.58 4.75 -4.94
N GLN A 141 37.71 3.43 -4.86
CA GLN A 141 36.58 2.51 -4.82
C GLN A 141 35.70 2.73 -3.57
N SER A 142 36.32 2.98 -2.41
CA SER A 142 35.59 3.29 -1.17
C SER A 142 34.81 4.60 -1.32
N SER A 143 35.42 5.63 -1.91
CA SER A 143 34.76 6.92 -2.18
C SER A 143 33.52 6.74 -3.06
N ALA A 144 33.65 6.00 -4.17
CA ALA A 144 32.53 5.70 -5.06
C ALA A 144 31.40 4.95 -4.33
N SER A 145 31.74 3.95 -3.51
CA SER A 145 30.76 3.17 -2.75
C SER A 145 30.02 4.02 -1.70
N ILE A 146 30.71 4.96 -1.05
CA ILE A 146 30.12 5.88 -0.08
C ILE A 146 29.18 6.88 -0.75
N LEU A 147 29.53 7.40 -1.93
CA LEU A 147 28.64 8.27 -2.70
C LEU A 147 27.36 7.55 -3.14
N GLN A 148 27.48 6.30 -3.58
CA GLN A 148 26.32 5.46 -3.90
C GLN A 148 25.46 5.20 -2.66
N MET A 149 26.07 4.90 -1.51
CA MET A 149 25.36 4.72 -0.25
C MET A 149 24.63 6.00 0.19
N ALA A 150 25.26 7.17 0.05
CA ALA A 150 24.63 8.45 0.36
C ALA A 150 23.39 8.70 -0.52
N ALA A 151 23.51 8.49 -1.82
CA ALA A 151 22.38 8.65 -2.76
C ALA A 151 21.24 7.68 -2.45
N ALA A 152 21.54 6.40 -2.21
CA ALA A 152 20.54 5.40 -1.84
C ALA A 152 19.85 5.74 -0.52
N ASN A 153 20.58 6.33 0.43
CA ASN A 153 20.01 6.72 1.72
C ASN A 153 19.14 7.98 1.63
N ASP A 154 19.48 8.93 0.77
CA ASP A 154 18.62 10.09 0.48
C ASP A 154 17.31 9.62 -0.19
N GLU A 155 17.36 8.65 -1.11
CA GLU A 155 16.18 8.02 -1.71
C GLU A 155 15.33 7.28 -0.67
N ILE A 156 15.96 6.55 0.27
CA ILE A 156 15.24 5.94 1.40
C ILE A 156 14.52 7.02 2.21
N ALA A 157 15.19 8.12 2.56
CA ALA A 157 14.59 9.19 3.34
C ALA A 157 13.35 9.80 2.65
N GLU A 158 13.43 10.03 1.34
CA GLU A 158 12.31 10.51 0.53
C GLU A 158 11.14 9.52 0.54
N ASN A 159 11.42 8.24 0.27
CA ASN A 159 10.42 7.17 0.31
C ASN A 159 9.75 7.02 1.68
N MET A 160 10.48 7.27 2.77
CA MET A 160 9.91 7.25 4.12
C MET A 160 8.91 8.38 4.36
N VAL A 161 9.13 9.57 3.78
CA VAL A 161 8.17 10.68 3.86
C VAL A 161 6.87 10.31 3.15
N THR A 162 6.96 9.77 1.92
CA THR A 162 5.79 9.31 1.17
C THR A 162 5.05 8.18 1.91
N LEU A 163 5.78 7.22 2.49
CA LEU A 163 5.18 6.15 3.28
C LEU A 163 4.49 6.69 4.54
N ALA A 164 5.07 7.70 5.20
CA ALA A 164 4.45 8.33 6.37
C ALA A 164 3.09 8.96 6.03
N THR A 165 3.02 9.68 4.91
CA THR A 165 1.76 10.26 4.41
C THR A 165 0.75 9.16 4.09
N SER A 166 1.15 8.12 3.36
CA SER A 166 0.24 7.01 3.01
C SER A 166 -0.30 6.26 4.24
N VAL A 167 0.53 6.08 5.29
CA VAL A 167 0.10 5.50 6.56
C VAL A 167 -0.90 6.42 7.28
N ALA A 168 -0.71 7.73 7.25
CA ALA A 168 -1.64 8.69 7.83
C ALA A 168 -2.99 8.69 7.10
N ASP A 169 -2.99 8.72 5.77
CA ASP A 169 -4.21 8.65 4.95
C ASP A 169 -4.96 7.34 5.19
N SER A 170 -4.24 6.22 5.27
CA SER A 170 -4.81 4.91 5.60
C SER A 170 -5.46 4.92 6.98
N ALA A 171 -4.82 5.56 7.97
CA ALA A 171 -5.39 5.65 9.31
C ALA A 171 -6.71 6.44 9.31
N SER A 172 -6.77 7.59 8.64
CA SER A 172 -8.00 8.37 8.51
C SER A 172 -9.12 7.60 7.81
N ALA A 173 -8.81 6.87 6.73
CA ALA A 173 -9.80 6.04 6.03
C ALA A 173 -10.35 4.90 6.92
N ILE A 174 -9.52 4.32 7.78
CA ILE A 174 -9.97 3.28 8.72
C ILE A 174 -10.84 3.88 9.84
N GLU A 175 -10.57 5.10 10.30
CA GLU A 175 -11.45 5.80 11.26
C GLU A 175 -12.83 6.05 10.66
N GLU A 176 -12.89 6.53 9.42
CA GLU A 176 -14.15 6.73 8.69
C GLU A 176 -14.91 5.40 8.50
N MET A 177 -14.21 4.34 8.10
CA MET A 177 -14.78 3.00 8.01
C MET A 177 -15.33 2.50 9.36
N THR A 178 -14.63 2.80 10.47
CA THR A 178 -15.09 2.44 11.81
C THR A 178 -16.38 3.17 12.17
N TYR A 179 -16.49 4.47 11.82
CA TYR A 179 -17.72 5.23 12.00
C TYR A 179 -18.87 4.66 11.18
N SER A 180 -18.65 4.41 9.88
CA SER A 180 -19.65 3.82 8.99
C SER A 180 -20.11 2.43 9.47
N THR A 181 -19.18 1.61 9.97
CA THR A 181 -19.52 0.29 10.55
C THR A 181 -20.44 0.41 11.76
N LYS A 182 -20.23 1.42 12.63
CA LYS A 182 -21.11 1.69 13.78
C LYS A 182 -22.49 2.17 13.35
N GLU A 183 -22.58 2.99 12.31
CA GLU A 183 -23.86 3.44 11.74
C GLU A 183 -24.64 2.26 11.15
N VAL A 184 -23.98 1.38 10.39
CA VAL A 184 -24.59 0.14 9.91
C VAL A 184 -25.10 -0.72 11.07
N ALA A 185 -24.33 -0.85 12.16
CA ALA A 185 -24.78 -1.60 13.34
C ALA A 185 -26.05 -1.01 13.97
N ALA A 186 -26.16 0.32 14.03
CA ALA A 186 -27.37 1.00 14.52
C ALA A 186 -28.57 0.73 13.61
N ASN A 187 -28.39 0.83 12.29
CA ASN A 187 -29.43 0.58 11.30
C ASN A 187 -29.91 -0.89 11.32
N VAL A 188 -29.01 -1.84 11.59
CA VAL A 188 -29.35 -3.27 11.76
C VAL A 188 -30.26 -3.47 12.97
N ASN A 189 -30.01 -2.80 14.09
CA ASN A 189 -30.88 -2.88 15.26
C ASN A 189 -32.26 -2.28 14.97
N GLU A 190 -32.33 -1.13 14.30
CA GLU A 190 -33.60 -0.53 13.89
C GLU A 190 -34.38 -1.45 12.94
N LEU A 191 -33.71 -2.03 11.95
CA LEU A 191 -34.33 -2.96 11.01
C LEU A 191 -34.86 -4.23 11.70
N SER A 192 -34.17 -4.71 12.74
CA SER A 192 -34.66 -5.81 13.58
C SER A 192 -35.97 -5.46 14.27
N THR A 193 -36.05 -4.28 14.91
CA THR A 193 -37.27 -3.81 15.57
C THR A 193 -38.43 -3.67 14.57
N VAL A 194 -38.19 -3.07 13.41
CA VAL A 194 -39.21 -2.91 12.35
C VAL A 194 -39.68 -4.27 11.83
N ALA A 195 -38.79 -5.25 11.69
CA ALA A 195 -39.15 -6.60 11.29
C ALA A 195 -40.05 -7.29 12.35
N GLU A 196 -39.74 -7.13 13.64
CA GLU A 196 -40.56 -7.64 14.75
C GLU A 196 -41.96 -6.99 14.79
N GLU A 197 -42.03 -5.66 14.69
CA GLU A 197 -43.29 -4.91 14.64
C GLU A 197 -44.15 -5.31 13.43
N THR A 198 -43.53 -5.48 12.27
CA THR A 198 -44.23 -5.93 11.06
C THR A 198 -44.73 -7.36 11.22
N SER A 199 -43.94 -8.25 11.81
CA SER A 199 -44.34 -9.63 12.12
C SER A 199 -45.57 -9.66 13.05
N SER A 200 -45.56 -8.85 14.12
CA SER A 200 -46.70 -8.72 15.02
C SER A 200 -47.95 -8.21 14.29
N SER A 201 -47.79 -7.18 13.45
CA SER A 201 -48.90 -6.63 12.65
C SER A 201 -49.48 -7.65 11.67
N MET A 202 -48.65 -8.52 11.11
CA MET A 202 -49.11 -9.60 10.23
C MET A 202 -49.87 -10.69 10.99
N ASN A 203 -49.49 -11.01 12.23
CA ASN A 203 -50.26 -11.92 13.07
C ASN A 203 -51.66 -11.36 13.40
N GLU A 204 -51.75 -10.07 13.73
CA GLU A 204 -53.04 -9.40 13.95
C GLU A 204 -53.88 -9.38 12.66
N MET A 205 -53.24 -9.16 11.51
CA MET A 205 -53.90 -9.20 10.21
C MET A 205 -54.47 -10.59 9.90
N ASP A 206 -53.72 -11.67 10.16
CA ASP A 206 -54.18 -13.05 9.97
C ASP A 206 -55.42 -13.35 10.82
N MET A 207 -55.41 -12.95 12.09
CA MET A 207 -56.57 -13.05 12.97
C MET A 207 -57.78 -12.26 12.43
N SER A 208 -57.56 -11.04 11.95
CA SER A 208 -58.62 -10.20 11.39
C SER A 208 -59.21 -10.80 10.12
N ILE A 209 -58.38 -11.34 9.22
CA ILE A 209 -58.82 -12.02 8.00
C ILE A 209 -59.71 -13.23 8.35
N HIS A 210 -59.29 -14.04 9.32
CA HIS A 210 -60.11 -15.16 9.80
C HIS A 210 -61.44 -14.73 10.40
N GLN A 211 -61.47 -13.62 11.14
CA GLN A 211 -62.70 -13.07 11.69
C GLN A 211 -63.65 -12.58 10.58
N VAL A 212 -63.13 -11.86 9.57
CA VAL A 212 -63.92 -11.41 8.41
C VAL A 212 -64.48 -12.60 7.62
N GLN A 213 -63.67 -13.65 7.41
CA GLN A 213 -64.12 -14.87 6.75
C GLN A 213 -65.28 -15.54 7.51
N ASN A 214 -65.19 -15.64 8.84
CA ASN A 214 -66.25 -16.19 9.67
C ASN A 214 -67.53 -15.35 9.59
N HIS A 215 -67.42 -14.02 9.70
CA HIS A 215 -68.57 -13.11 9.57
C HIS A 215 -69.22 -13.17 8.19
N ALA A 216 -68.43 -13.29 7.11
CA ALA A 216 -68.96 -13.43 5.76
C ALA A 216 -69.77 -14.74 5.62
N ASN A 217 -69.25 -15.85 6.14
CA ASN A 217 -69.95 -17.14 6.13
C ASN A 217 -71.25 -17.11 6.95
N GLU A 218 -71.21 -16.52 8.15
CA GLU A 218 -72.38 -16.38 9.01
C GLU A 218 -73.45 -15.49 8.36
N THR A 219 -73.05 -14.35 7.78
CA THR A 219 -73.96 -13.43 7.07
C THR A 219 -74.55 -14.09 5.82
N ALA A 220 -73.79 -14.91 5.08
CA ALA A 220 -74.28 -15.67 3.94
C ALA A 220 -75.35 -16.71 4.33
N LYS A 221 -75.19 -17.33 5.51
CA LYS A 221 -76.17 -18.26 6.09
C LYS A 221 -77.44 -17.53 6.53
N LEU A 222 -77.31 -16.42 7.27
CA LEU A 222 -78.44 -15.61 7.67
C LEU A 222 -79.24 -15.07 6.47
N SER A 223 -78.53 -14.63 5.42
CA SER A 223 -79.17 -14.22 4.16
C SER A 223 -79.95 -15.36 3.50
N GLU A 224 -79.47 -16.60 3.59
CA GLU A 224 -80.19 -17.78 3.11
C GLU A 224 -81.48 -18.03 3.91
N GLU A 225 -81.43 -17.86 5.23
CA GLU A 225 -82.60 -18.00 6.10
C GLU A 225 -83.65 -16.90 5.80
N VAL A 226 -83.21 -15.65 5.60
CA VAL A 226 -84.09 -14.55 5.18
C VAL A 226 -84.72 -14.82 3.81
N ALA A 227 -83.96 -15.32 2.84
CA ALA A 227 -84.49 -15.69 1.53
C ALA A 227 -85.57 -16.78 1.63
N ARG A 228 -85.33 -17.83 2.44
CA ARG A 228 -86.33 -18.87 2.69
C ARG A 228 -87.59 -18.33 3.36
N ALA A 229 -87.43 -17.48 4.38
CA ALA A 229 -88.56 -16.87 5.08
C ALA A 229 -89.38 -15.96 4.16
N ALA A 230 -88.73 -15.13 3.34
CA ALA A 230 -89.40 -14.27 2.36
C ALA A 230 -90.14 -15.10 1.31
N SER A 231 -89.53 -16.17 0.79
CA SER A 231 -90.17 -17.10 -0.15
C SER A 231 -91.41 -17.77 0.45
N ALA A 232 -91.33 -18.22 1.71
CA ALA A 232 -92.49 -18.77 2.41
C ALA A 232 -93.60 -17.73 2.62
N GLY A 233 -93.22 -16.48 2.91
CA GLY A 233 -94.15 -15.36 3.01
C GLY A 233 -94.87 -15.05 1.70
N VAL A 234 -94.16 -15.07 0.56
CA VAL A 234 -94.75 -14.88 -0.77
C VAL A 234 -95.81 -15.96 -1.04
N GLU A 235 -95.52 -17.22 -0.69
CA GLU A 235 -96.47 -18.30 -0.87
C GLU A 235 -97.71 -18.15 0.03
N ALA A 236 -97.53 -17.75 1.29
CA ALA A 236 -98.64 -17.47 2.20
C ALA A 236 -99.55 -16.32 1.70
N ILE A 237 -98.97 -15.25 1.13
CA ILE A 237 -99.73 -14.15 0.53
C ILE A 237 -100.49 -14.60 -0.72
N LYS A 238 -99.91 -15.47 -1.55
CA LYS A 238 -100.63 -16.05 -2.70
C LYS A 238 -101.85 -16.87 -2.26
N GLN A 239 -101.68 -17.70 -1.25
CA GLN A 239 -102.80 -18.48 -0.67
C GLN A 239 -103.87 -17.56 -0.07
N THR A 240 -103.47 -16.49 0.61
CA THR A 240 -104.37 -15.47 1.16
C THR A 240 -105.15 -14.77 0.05
N THR A 241 -104.47 -14.37 -1.01
CA THR A 241 -105.09 -13.72 -2.18
C THR A 241 -106.11 -14.64 -2.87
N ALA A 242 -105.78 -15.92 -3.02
CA ALA A 242 -106.72 -16.92 -3.53
C ALA A 242 -107.96 -17.09 -2.63
N ALA A 243 -107.79 -17.10 -1.31
CA ALA A 243 -108.91 -17.14 -0.36
C ALA A 243 -109.79 -15.88 -0.45
N ILE A 244 -109.19 -14.69 -0.59
CA ILE A 244 -109.91 -13.42 -0.77
C ILE A 244 -110.73 -13.44 -2.08
N HIS A 245 -110.18 -13.97 -3.18
CA HIS A 245 -110.94 -14.16 -4.41
C HIS A 245 -112.16 -15.06 -4.22
N LYS A 246 -112.04 -16.13 -3.44
CA LYS A 246 -113.18 -17.01 -3.11
C LYS A 246 -114.24 -16.31 -2.25
N ILE A 247 -113.83 -15.42 -1.35
CA ILE A 247 -114.75 -14.55 -0.60
C ILE A 247 -115.48 -13.61 -1.55
N ARG A 248 -114.77 -12.98 -2.50
CA ARG A 248 -115.37 -12.10 -3.52
C ARG A 248 -116.46 -12.81 -4.32
N GLU A 249 -116.18 -14.03 -4.77
CA GLU A 249 -117.14 -14.88 -5.50
C GLU A 249 -118.36 -15.22 -4.63
N SER A 250 -118.14 -15.61 -3.37
CA SER A 250 -119.21 -15.95 -2.43
C SER A 250 -120.09 -14.74 -2.10
N SER A 251 -119.50 -13.56 -1.93
CA SER A 251 -120.22 -12.30 -1.71
C SER A 251 -121.03 -11.90 -2.94
N SER A 252 -120.48 -12.03 -4.14
CA SER A 252 -121.21 -11.76 -5.38
C SER A 252 -122.45 -12.66 -5.53
N GLU A 253 -122.31 -13.94 -5.16
CA GLU A 253 -123.42 -14.90 -5.17
C GLU A 253 -124.47 -14.54 -4.11
N ALA A 254 -124.05 -14.13 -2.90
CA ALA A 254 -124.96 -13.65 -1.86
C ALA A 254 -125.77 -12.43 -2.32
N THR A 255 -125.13 -11.44 -2.95
CA THR A 255 -125.82 -10.27 -3.54
C THR A 255 -126.88 -10.70 -4.57
N ARG A 256 -126.55 -11.68 -5.43
CA ARG A 256 -127.48 -12.21 -6.44
C ARG A 256 -128.70 -12.87 -5.78
N VAL A 257 -128.48 -13.72 -4.77
CA VAL A 257 -129.56 -14.44 -4.07
C VAL A 257 -130.46 -13.48 -3.28
N ILE A 258 -129.88 -12.52 -2.55
CA ILE A 258 -130.65 -11.52 -1.79
C ILE A 258 -131.41 -10.59 -2.74
N GLY A 259 -130.81 -10.21 -3.87
CA GLY A 259 -131.50 -9.43 -4.92
C GLY A 259 -132.71 -10.18 -5.49
N GLN A 260 -132.59 -11.48 -5.75
CA GLN A 260 -133.71 -12.32 -6.17
C GLN A 260 -134.81 -12.42 -5.10
N LEU A 261 -134.43 -12.54 -3.82
CA LEU A 261 -135.37 -12.51 -2.70
C LEU A 261 -136.12 -11.18 -2.64
N GLY A 262 -135.43 -10.05 -2.75
CA GLY A 262 -136.03 -8.72 -2.80
C GLY A 262 -137.03 -8.55 -3.96
N GLY A 263 -136.73 -9.14 -5.13
CA GLY A 263 -137.66 -9.20 -6.26
C GLY A 263 -138.92 -10.01 -5.96
N ARG A 264 -138.77 -11.22 -5.38
CA ARG A 264 -139.91 -12.07 -4.99
C ARG A 264 -140.78 -11.42 -3.90
N ILE A 265 -140.17 -10.74 -2.93
CA ILE A 265 -140.90 -10.00 -1.89
C ILE A 265 -141.74 -8.87 -2.52
N ALA A 266 -141.21 -8.17 -3.53
CA ALA A 266 -141.97 -7.15 -4.25
C ALA A 266 -143.14 -7.72 -5.06
N GLU A 267 -143.06 -8.97 -5.54
CA GLU A 267 -144.20 -9.67 -6.14
C GLU A 267 -145.27 -10.03 -5.09
N ILE A 268 -144.86 -10.47 -3.90
CA ILE A 268 -145.78 -10.73 -2.79
C ILE A 268 -146.51 -9.45 -2.36
N ASP A 269 -145.83 -8.31 -2.28
CA ASP A 269 -146.45 -7.01 -1.97
C ASP A 269 -147.58 -6.66 -2.95
N LYS A 270 -147.39 -6.91 -4.25
CA LYS A 270 -148.45 -6.73 -5.26
C LYS A 270 -149.64 -7.68 -5.05
N ILE A 271 -149.38 -8.93 -4.65
CA ILE A 271 -150.44 -9.91 -4.36
C ILE A 271 -151.23 -9.45 -3.13
N LEU A 272 -150.56 -8.97 -2.09
CA LEU A 272 -151.22 -8.45 -0.88
C LEU A 272 -152.09 -7.24 -1.18
N GLN A 273 -151.67 -6.33 -2.07
CA GLN A 273 -152.52 -5.22 -2.53
C GLN A 273 -153.82 -5.74 -3.17
N VAL A 274 -153.72 -6.75 -4.06
CA VAL A 274 -154.91 -7.37 -4.67
C VAL A 274 -155.79 -8.04 -3.62
N ILE A 275 -155.21 -8.69 -2.59
CA ILE A 275 -155.97 -9.32 -1.51
C ILE A 275 -156.67 -8.27 -0.64
N ASP A 276 -156.01 -7.14 -0.32
CA ASP A 276 -156.60 -6.03 0.44
C ASP A 276 -157.77 -5.41 -0.35
N ASP A 277 -157.59 -5.20 -1.66
CA ASP A 277 -158.65 -4.74 -2.57
C ASP A 277 -159.85 -5.71 -2.59
N VAL A 278 -159.58 -7.03 -2.66
CA VAL A 278 -160.63 -8.06 -2.63
C VAL A 278 -161.32 -8.12 -1.27
N ALA A 279 -160.58 -7.98 -0.17
CA ALA A 279 -161.15 -7.94 1.18
C ALA A 279 -162.03 -6.70 1.37
N GLU A 280 -161.61 -5.53 0.89
CA GLU A 280 -162.41 -4.30 0.90
C GLU A 280 -163.67 -4.43 0.03
N GLN A 281 -163.56 -4.97 -1.18
CA GLN A 281 -164.70 -5.27 -2.04
C GLN A 281 -165.66 -6.26 -1.38
N THR A 282 -165.15 -7.30 -0.73
CA THR A 282 -165.95 -8.31 -0.02
C THR A 282 -166.66 -7.70 1.18
N ASN A 283 -166.00 -6.81 1.93
CA ASN A 283 -166.58 -6.06 3.03
C ASN A 283 -167.73 -5.14 2.54
N LEU A 284 -167.54 -4.45 1.42
CA LEU A 284 -168.58 -3.62 0.79
C LEU A 284 -169.76 -4.46 0.28
N LEU A 285 -169.50 -5.62 -0.33
CA LEU A 285 -170.53 -6.56 -0.78
C LEU A 285 -171.33 -7.13 0.41
N ALA A 286 -170.64 -7.50 1.49
CA ALA A 286 -171.23 -8.00 2.72
C ALA A 286 -172.08 -6.92 3.42
N LEU A 287 -171.60 -5.68 3.47
CA LEU A 287 -172.35 -4.54 3.98
C LEU A 287 -173.62 -4.28 3.17
N ASN A 288 -173.52 -4.31 1.83
CA ASN A 288 -174.68 -4.18 0.95
C ASN A 288 -175.69 -5.32 1.16
N ALA A 289 -175.21 -6.56 1.33
CA ALA A 289 -176.05 -7.71 1.64
C ALA A 289 -176.73 -7.61 3.02
N ALA A 290 -176.01 -7.12 4.04
CA ALA A 290 -176.55 -6.88 5.37
C ALA A 290 -177.64 -5.78 5.37
N ILE A 291 -177.44 -4.70 4.59
CA ILE A 291 -178.45 -3.65 4.38
C ILE A 291 -179.71 -4.24 3.73
N ILE A 292 -179.57 -5.01 2.65
CA ILE A 292 -180.72 -5.64 1.95
C ILE A 292 -181.43 -6.64 2.87
N ALA A 293 -180.69 -7.41 3.67
CA ALA A 293 -181.24 -8.36 4.62
C ALA A 293 -182.01 -7.67 5.77
N ALA A 294 -181.51 -6.54 6.28
CA ALA A 294 -182.23 -5.70 7.23
C ALA A 294 -183.50 -5.07 6.62
N GLN A 295 -183.44 -4.70 5.34
CA GLN A 295 -184.55 -4.13 4.58
C GLN A 295 -185.68 -5.16 4.31
N ALA A 296 -185.35 -6.46 4.28
CA ALA A 296 -186.31 -7.56 4.14
C ALA A 296 -187.01 -7.99 5.46
N GLY A 297 -186.71 -7.33 6.60
CA GLY A 297 -187.38 -7.55 7.88
C GLY A 297 -187.24 -8.98 8.41
N ASP A 298 -188.33 -9.60 8.88
CA ASP A 298 -188.31 -10.93 9.51
C ASP A 298 -187.86 -12.06 8.57
N HIS A 299 -188.03 -11.91 7.25
CA HIS A 299 -187.61 -12.90 6.26
C HIS A 299 -186.10 -12.83 5.94
N GLY A 300 -185.42 -11.73 6.28
CA GLY A 300 -183.99 -11.51 6.01
C GLY A 300 -183.04 -11.90 7.14
N LYS A 301 -183.55 -12.27 8.33
CA LYS A 301 -182.74 -12.54 9.53
C LYS A 301 -181.61 -13.56 9.32
N GLY A 302 -181.88 -14.66 8.61
CA GLY A 302 -180.86 -15.67 8.32
C GLY A 302 -179.76 -15.17 7.35
N PHE A 303 -180.14 -14.33 6.38
CA PHE A 303 -179.19 -13.72 5.45
C PHE A 303 -178.38 -12.58 6.11
N ALA A 304 -178.96 -11.85 7.06
CA ALA A 304 -178.26 -10.82 7.81
C ALA A 304 -177.11 -11.40 8.63
N VAL A 305 -177.32 -12.55 9.30
CA VAL A 305 -176.27 -13.25 10.06
C VAL A 305 -175.12 -13.69 9.13
N VAL A 306 -175.43 -14.23 7.95
CA VAL A 306 -174.40 -14.63 6.98
C VAL A 306 -173.66 -13.42 6.42
N ALA A 307 -174.34 -12.31 6.15
CA ALA A 307 -173.73 -11.08 5.68
C ALA A 307 -172.80 -10.46 6.75
N ASP A 308 -173.20 -10.44 8.01
CA ASP A 308 -172.35 -9.98 9.13
C ASP A 308 -171.12 -10.89 9.33
N GLU A 309 -171.26 -12.21 9.16
CA GLU A 309 -170.12 -13.15 9.25
C GLU A 309 -169.13 -12.97 8.08
N ILE A 310 -169.63 -12.73 6.85
CA ILE A 310 -168.77 -12.42 5.69
C ILE A 310 -168.08 -11.07 5.90
N LYS A 311 -168.77 -10.09 6.49
CA LYS A 311 -168.21 -8.78 6.84
C LYS A 311 -167.08 -8.91 7.86
N ASP A 312 -167.30 -9.64 8.96
CA ASP A 312 -166.26 -9.91 9.96
C ASP A 312 -165.06 -10.64 9.35
N LEU A 313 -165.31 -11.65 8.50
CA LEU A 313 -164.25 -12.37 7.79
C LEU A 313 -163.44 -11.47 6.86
N ALA A 314 -164.10 -10.56 6.14
CA ALA A 314 -163.46 -9.59 5.25
C ALA A 314 -162.64 -8.54 6.03
N GLU A 315 -163.16 -8.03 7.15
CA GLU A 315 -162.43 -7.12 8.05
C GLU A 315 -161.20 -7.80 8.66
N ARG A 316 -161.34 -9.05 9.12
CA ARG A 316 -160.21 -9.87 9.62
C ARG A 316 -159.19 -10.19 8.53
N ALA A 317 -159.63 -10.52 7.32
CA ALA A 317 -158.75 -10.76 6.18
C ALA A 317 -157.97 -9.50 5.79
N GLY A 318 -158.62 -8.33 5.77
CA GLY A 318 -157.95 -7.04 5.53
C GLY A 318 -156.96 -6.68 6.64
N ALA A 319 -157.33 -6.88 7.91
CA ALA A 319 -156.42 -6.67 9.04
C ALA A 319 -155.17 -7.57 8.96
N SER A 320 -155.35 -8.87 8.73
CA SER A 320 -154.22 -9.81 8.54
C SER A 320 -153.40 -9.48 7.29
N THR A 321 -154.01 -9.01 6.20
CA THR A 321 -153.29 -8.61 4.99
C THR A 321 -152.41 -7.39 5.26
N LYS A 322 -152.87 -6.42 6.06
CA LYS A 322 -152.07 -5.28 6.49
C LYS A 322 -150.90 -5.67 7.39
N GLU A 323 -151.10 -6.59 8.34
CA GLU A 323 -150.01 -7.13 9.17
C GLU A 323 -148.95 -7.84 8.32
N ILE A 324 -149.36 -8.67 7.35
CA ILE A 324 -148.44 -9.33 6.42
C ILE A 324 -147.73 -8.30 5.54
N ALA A 325 -148.42 -7.25 5.08
CA ALA A 325 -147.80 -6.18 4.29
C ALA A 325 -146.73 -5.41 5.08
N GLU A 326 -146.92 -5.20 6.38
CA GLU A 326 -145.91 -4.61 7.26
C GLU A 326 -144.68 -5.52 7.44
N LEU A 327 -144.89 -6.83 7.60
CA LEU A 327 -143.81 -7.81 7.60
C LEU A 327 -143.05 -7.82 6.27
N VAL A 328 -143.75 -7.80 5.14
CA VAL A 328 -143.17 -7.76 3.79
C VAL A 328 -142.29 -6.52 3.60
N LYS A 329 -142.77 -5.34 4.03
CA LYS A 329 -141.97 -4.10 4.01
C LYS A 329 -140.72 -4.21 4.89
N THR A 330 -140.84 -4.84 6.06
CA THR A 330 -139.70 -5.08 6.96
C THR A 330 -138.65 -5.98 6.30
N VAL A 331 -139.05 -7.13 5.75
CA VAL A 331 -138.12 -8.05 5.06
C VAL A 331 -137.52 -7.39 3.80
N GLN A 332 -138.28 -6.54 3.10
CA GLN A 332 -137.75 -5.78 1.95
C GLN A 332 -136.68 -4.77 2.38
N ALA A 333 -136.88 -4.06 3.50
CA ALA A 333 -135.90 -3.15 4.06
C ALA A 333 -134.64 -3.91 4.54
N GLU A 334 -134.81 -5.03 5.24
CA GLU A 334 -133.71 -5.90 5.68
C GLU A 334 -132.92 -6.45 4.49
N SER A 335 -133.59 -6.86 3.40
CA SER A 335 -132.95 -7.34 2.18
C SER A 335 -132.09 -6.24 1.51
N ARG A 336 -132.58 -4.99 1.47
CA ARG A 336 -131.80 -3.85 0.95
C ARG A 336 -130.58 -3.57 1.83
N ASN A 337 -130.76 -3.57 3.16
CA ASN A 337 -129.66 -3.38 4.10
C ASN A 337 -128.61 -4.49 3.96
N ALA A 338 -129.03 -5.73 3.75
CA ALA A 338 -128.12 -6.86 3.52
C ALA A 338 -127.33 -6.70 2.22
N ILE A 339 -127.96 -6.26 1.11
CA ILE A 339 -127.24 -5.94 -0.14
C ILE A 339 -126.21 -4.84 0.10
N GLN A 340 -126.58 -3.75 0.75
CA GLN A 340 -125.66 -2.65 1.04
C GLN A 340 -124.47 -3.10 1.89
N ALA A 341 -124.70 -3.94 2.90
CA ALA A 341 -123.63 -4.50 3.73
C ALA A 341 -122.66 -5.37 2.91
N VAL A 342 -123.18 -6.19 1.98
CA VAL A 342 -122.35 -7.02 1.10
C VAL A 342 -121.57 -6.17 0.09
N GLU A 343 -122.16 -5.10 -0.44
CA GLU A 343 -121.46 -4.15 -1.34
C GLU A 343 -120.30 -3.43 -0.62
N ILE A 344 -120.51 -2.97 0.62
CA ILE A 344 -119.43 -2.41 1.45
C ILE A 344 -118.34 -3.47 1.67
N GLY A 345 -118.73 -4.72 1.97
CA GLY A 345 -117.79 -5.84 2.11
C GLY A 345 -116.98 -6.10 0.83
N ALA A 346 -117.59 -5.97 -0.35
CA ALA A 346 -116.90 -6.14 -1.63
C ALA A 346 -115.81 -5.09 -1.85
N VAL A 347 -116.04 -3.83 -1.47
CA VAL A 347 -115.02 -2.77 -1.51
C VAL A 347 -113.86 -3.08 -0.57
N GLN A 348 -114.14 -3.58 0.65
CA GLN A 348 -113.10 -3.98 1.60
C GLN A 348 -112.28 -5.18 1.10
N VAL A 349 -112.92 -6.12 0.41
CA VAL A 349 -112.26 -7.26 -0.24
C VAL A 349 -111.30 -6.80 -1.34
N ASP A 350 -111.72 -5.88 -2.22
CA ASP A 350 -110.86 -5.35 -3.28
C ASP A 350 -109.64 -4.60 -2.70
N GLU A 351 -109.82 -3.83 -1.61
CA GLU A 351 -108.71 -3.22 -0.88
C GLU A 351 -107.78 -4.27 -0.23
N GLY A 352 -108.34 -5.36 0.31
CA GLY A 352 -107.58 -6.49 0.85
C GLY A 352 -106.69 -7.17 -0.20
N VAL A 353 -107.17 -7.31 -1.44
CA VAL A 353 -106.36 -7.80 -2.57
C VAL A 353 -105.22 -6.84 -2.88
N ARG A 354 -105.50 -5.52 -2.92
CA ARG A 354 -104.49 -4.50 -3.20
C ARG A 354 -103.35 -4.53 -2.17
N VAL A 355 -103.69 -4.55 -0.88
CA VAL A 355 -102.71 -4.62 0.21
C VAL A 355 -101.92 -5.93 0.19
N SER A 356 -102.58 -7.05 -0.15
CA SER A 356 -101.91 -8.35 -0.31
C SER A 356 -100.86 -8.30 -1.43
N HIS A 357 -101.19 -7.65 -2.55
CA HIS A 357 -100.24 -7.49 -3.66
C HIS A 357 -99.04 -6.60 -3.28
N ASP A 358 -99.27 -5.51 -2.55
CA ASP A 358 -98.19 -4.65 -2.03
C ASP A 358 -97.25 -5.45 -1.10
N ALA A 359 -97.82 -6.29 -0.23
CA ALA A 359 -97.04 -7.18 0.65
C ALA A 359 -96.24 -8.24 -0.14
N GLU A 360 -96.82 -8.83 -1.18
CA GLU A 360 -96.11 -9.75 -2.08
C GLU A 360 -94.89 -9.07 -2.71
N ASN A 361 -95.07 -7.86 -3.23
CA ASN A 361 -94.00 -7.08 -3.86
C ASN A 361 -92.89 -6.72 -2.86
N ALA A 362 -93.25 -6.36 -1.62
CA ALA A 362 -92.28 -6.11 -0.56
C ALA A 362 -91.45 -7.37 -0.23
N LEU A 363 -92.09 -8.53 -0.10
CA LEU A 363 -91.41 -9.79 0.17
C LEU A 363 -90.49 -10.23 -1.00
N ARG A 364 -90.91 -10.01 -2.25
CA ARG A 364 -90.05 -10.25 -3.43
C ARG A 364 -88.81 -9.37 -3.43
N ARG A 365 -88.92 -8.11 -3.00
CA ARG A 365 -87.75 -7.20 -2.87
C ARG A 365 -86.80 -7.65 -1.75
N ILE A 366 -87.33 -8.19 -0.66
CA ILE A 366 -86.53 -8.78 0.43
C ILE A 366 -85.78 -10.01 -0.09
N LEU A 367 -86.44 -10.88 -0.86
CA LEU A 367 -85.82 -12.06 -1.47
C LEU A 367 -84.63 -11.68 -2.36
N ASP A 368 -84.82 -10.75 -3.31
CA ASP A 368 -83.75 -10.28 -4.21
C ASP A 368 -82.58 -9.64 -3.43
N SER A 369 -82.89 -8.89 -2.37
CA SER A 369 -81.88 -8.26 -1.51
C SER A 369 -81.09 -9.28 -0.68
N ALA A 370 -81.74 -10.36 -0.23
CA ALA A 370 -81.10 -11.47 0.48
C ALA A 370 -80.16 -12.27 -0.46
N GLU A 371 -80.60 -12.53 -1.70
CA GLU A 371 -79.77 -13.19 -2.71
C GLU A 371 -78.54 -12.36 -3.09
N LYS A 372 -78.71 -11.04 -3.28
CA LYS A 372 -77.59 -10.10 -3.53
C LYS A 372 -76.60 -10.07 -2.35
N THR A 373 -77.09 -10.00 -1.12
CA THR A 373 -76.23 -10.05 0.08
C THR A 373 -75.43 -11.34 0.13
N ARG A 374 -76.07 -12.49 -0.14
CA ARG A 374 -75.39 -13.79 -0.20
C ARG A 374 -74.30 -13.82 -1.29
N ALA A 375 -74.55 -13.25 -2.46
CA ALA A 375 -73.55 -13.15 -3.53
C ALA A 375 -72.34 -12.30 -3.09
N MET A 376 -72.59 -11.12 -2.51
CA MET A 376 -71.52 -10.25 -1.98
C MET A 376 -70.70 -10.94 -0.89
N MET A 377 -71.33 -11.70 0.01
CA MET A 377 -70.59 -12.43 1.05
C MET A 377 -69.68 -13.53 0.47
N ARG A 378 -70.06 -14.17 -0.65
CA ARG A 378 -69.17 -15.11 -1.35
C ARG A 378 -67.97 -14.40 -1.96
N ASP A 379 -68.17 -13.20 -2.49
CA ASP A 379 -67.09 -12.39 -3.06
C ASP A 379 -66.12 -11.93 -1.96
N ILE A 380 -66.63 -11.52 -0.79
CA ILE A 380 -65.82 -11.22 0.40
C ILE A 380 -65.05 -12.45 0.85
N ALA A 381 -65.69 -13.63 0.95
CA ALA A 381 -65.01 -14.87 1.34
C ALA A 381 -63.85 -15.21 0.39
N ARG A 382 -64.02 -15.00 -0.93
CA ARG A 382 -62.94 -15.17 -1.90
C ARG A 382 -61.83 -14.14 -1.72
N ALA A 383 -62.18 -12.87 -1.50
CA ALA A 383 -61.21 -11.81 -1.22
C ALA A 383 -60.39 -12.10 0.04
N THR A 384 -61.01 -12.64 1.11
CA THR A 384 -60.30 -13.03 2.33
C THR A 384 -59.30 -14.15 2.12
N VAL A 385 -59.58 -15.10 1.21
CA VAL A 385 -58.61 -16.16 0.86
C VAL A 385 -57.37 -15.59 0.17
N GLU A 386 -57.57 -14.63 -0.76
CA GLU A 386 -56.46 -13.93 -1.40
C GLU A 386 -55.68 -13.05 -0.40
N GLN A 387 -56.36 -12.37 0.52
CA GLN A 387 -55.71 -11.63 1.60
C GLN A 387 -54.89 -12.54 2.51
N ALA A 388 -55.41 -13.71 2.89
CA ALA A 388 -54.67 -14.68 3.71
C ALA A 388 -53.39 -15.15 2.99
N ARG A 389 -53.49 -15.41 1.68
CA ARG A 389 -52.33 -15.75 0.86
C ARG A 389 -51.30 -14.61 0.83
N GLY A 390 -51.75 -13.38 0.62
CA GLY A 390 -50.89 -12.19 0.60
C GLY A 390 -50.20 -11.95 1.95
N SER A 391 -50.95 -12.05 3.05
CA SER A 391 -50.42 -11.94 4.42
C SER A 391 -49.33 -12.97 4.67
N LYS A 392 -49.55 -14.24 4.30
CA LYS A 392 -48.53 -15.29 4.40
C LYS A 392 -47.25 -14.97 3.62
N GLN A 393 -47.38 -14.45 2.40
CA GLN A 393 -46.21 -14.05 1.60
C GLN A 393 -45.41 -12.92 2.26
N VAL A 394 -46.09 -11.97 2.92
CA VAL A 394 -45.43 -10.90 3.67
C VAL A 394 -44.72 -11.47 4.90
N THR A 395 -45.37 -12.36 5.66
CA THR A 395 -44.74 -13.06 6.80
C THR A 395 -43.48 -13.82 6.39
N ASP A 396 -43.54 -14.56 5.28
CA ASP A 396 -42.37 -15.27 4.74
C ASP A 396 -41.24 -14.30 4.34
N ALA A 397 -41.58 -13.13 3.78
CA ALA A 397 -40.60 -12.11 3.43
C ALA A 397 -39.96 -11.47 4.68
N ILE A 398 -40.73 -11.23 5.74
CA ILE A 398 -40.23 -10.69 7.01
C ILE A 398 -39.30 -11.69 7.69
N ASN A 399 -39.59 -12.99 7.67
CA ASN A 399 -38.69 -14.02 8.18
C ASN A 399 -37.34 -13.99 7.45
N ARG A 400 -37.33 -13.85 6.12
CA ARG A 400 -36.08 -13.69 5.34
C ARG A 400 -35.34 -12.40 5.66
N ILE A 401 -36.06 -11.32 5.93
CA ILE A 401 -35.45 -10.05 6.39
C ILE A 401 -34.77 -10.27 7.74
N ALA A 402 -35.40 -10.96 8.69
CA ALA A 402 -34.79 -11.26 9.99
C ALA A 402 -33.51 -12.10 9.85
N GLU A 403 -33.49 -13.11 8.98
CA GLU A 403 -32.29 -13.89 8.66
C GLU A 403 -31.16 -13.02 8.06
N THR A 404 -31.55 -12.09 7.17
CA THR A 404 -30.61 -11.16 6.53
C THR A 404 -30.05 -10.15 7.55
N VAL A 405 -30.90 -9.61 8.43
CA VAL A 405 -30.51 -8.74 9.55
C VAL A 405 -29.46 -9.41 10.42
N GLN A 406 -29.68 -10.68 10.78
CA GLN A 406 -28.71 -11.46 11.58
C GLN A 406 -27.37 -11.66 10.84
N SER A 407 -27.43 -11.88 9.53
CA SER A 407 -26.23 -12.03 8.69
C SER A 407 -25.44 -10.71 8.61
N ILE A 408 -26.14 -9.58 8.43
CA ILE A 408 -25.52 -8.25 8.42
C ILE A 408 -24.92 -7.96 9.81
N ALA A 409 -25.63 -8.21 10.90
CA ALA A 409 -25.11 -8.03 12.26
C ALA A 409 -23.77 -8.77 12.48
N THR A 410 -23.70 -10.01 11.99
CA THR A 410 -22.48 -10.82 12.06
C THR A 410 -21.35 -10.20 11.24
N ALA A 411 -21.62 -9.84 9.98
CA ALA A 411 -20.65 -9.21 9.09
C ALA A 411 -20.15 -7.87 9.64
N THR A 412 -21.04 -7.03 10.21
CA THR A 412 -20.70 -5.77 10.85
C THR A 412 -19.81 -5.98 12.08
N SER A 413 -20.07 -7.02 12.88
CA SER A 413 -19.21 -7.37 14.02
C SER A 413 -17.81 -7.77 13.57
N GLU A 414 -17.70 -8.58 12.50
CA GLU A 414 -16.42 -8.96 11.91
C GLU A 414 -15.68 -7.76 11.31
N GLN A 415 -16.39 -6.88 10.61
CA GLN A 415 -15.83 -5.66 10.04
C GLN A 415 -15.29 -4.73 11.13
N SER A 416 -16.00 -4.59 12.27
CA SER A 416 -15.52 -3.83 13.42
C SER A 416 -14.18 -4.39 13.95
N LYS A 417 -14.08 -5.72 14.12
CA LYS A 417 -12.83 -6.38 14.53
C LYS A 417 -11.71 -6.18 13.50
N GLY A 418 -12.05 -6.23 12.21
CA GLY A 418 -11.14 -5.97 11.10
C GLY A 418 -10.58 -4.55 11.13
N SER A 419 -11.45 -3.54 11.29
CA SER A 419 -11.05 -2.14 11.41
C SER A 419 -10.13 -1.90 12.61
N GLU A 420 -10.40 -2.50 13.77
CA GLU A 420 -9.50 -2.42 14.93
C GLU A 420 -8.12 -3.04 14.65
N ALA A 421 -8.08 -4.17 13.93
CA ALA A 421 -6.83 -4.80 13.54
C ALA A 421 -6.03 -3.93 12.56
N LEU A 422 -6.71 -3.31 11.59
CA LEU A 422 -6.12 -2.36 10.65
C LEU A 422 -5.57 -1.12 11.37
N MET A 423 -6.29 -0.57 12.35
CA MET A 423 -5.79 0.54 13.18
C MET A 423 -4.50 0.18 13.90
N ARG A 424 -4.44 -0.99 14.53
CA ARG A 424 -3.21 -1.47 15.17
C ARG A 424 -2.07 -1.64 14.16
N SER A 425 -2.36 -2.05 12.92
CA SER A 425 -1.37 -2.19 11.86
C SER A 425 -0.85 -0.84 11.36
N ALA A 426 -1.73 0.13 11.15
CA ALA A 426 -1.37 1.49 10.75
C ALA A 426 -0.47 2.14 11.82
N GLU A 427 -0.81 1.99 13.10
CA GLU A 427 0.02 2.50 14.20
C GLU A 427 1.40 1.84 14.25
N LYS A 428 1.48 0.52 14.05
CA LYS A 428 2.77 -0.19 13.92
C LYS A 428 3.59 0.32 12.74
N MET A 429 2.97 0.52 11.57
CA MET A 429 3.66 1.08 10.41
C MET A 429 4.17 2.49 10.69
N ARG A 430 3.39 3.33 11.36
CA ARG A 430 3.82 4.68 11.76
C ARG A 430 5.09 4.64 12.62
N VAL A 431 5.16 3.71 13.57
CA VAL A 431 6.34 3.51 14.42
C VAL A 431 7.54 3.04 13.60
N ILE A 432 7.36 2.06 12.70
CA ILE A 432 8.42 1.56 11.81
C ILE A 432 8.93 2.69 10.90
N THR A 433 8.02 3.45 10.29
CA THR A 433 8.37 4.55 9.40
C THR A 433 9.26 5.58 10.10
N LYS A 434 8.88 5.98 11.33
CA LYS A 434 9.68 6.88 12.15
C LYS A 434 11.04 6.29 12.54
N HIS A 435 11.13 4.98 12.72
CA HIS A 435 12.39 4.31 13.04
C HIS A 435 13.35 4.30 11.85
N VAL A 436 12.86 3.96 10.65
CA VAL A 436 13.67 3.96 9.43
C VAL A 436 14.10 5.38 9.06
N GLU A 437 13.23 6.39 9.20
CA GLU A 437 13.59 7.79 9.00
C GLU A 437 14.77 8.21 9.89
N ARG A 438 14.73 7.86 11.19
CA ARG A 438 15.85 8.14 12.10
C ARG A 438 17.12 7.39 11.70
N SER A 439 17.02 6.11 11.38
CA SER A 439 18.14 5.28 10.96
C SER A 439 18.81 5.84 9.70
N SER A 440 18.00 6.29 8.74
CA SER A 440 18.48 6.94 7.52
C SER A 440 19.21 8.25 7.84
N GLN A 441 18.67 9.10 8.72
CA GLN A 441 19.38 10.32 9.14
C GLN A 441 20.73 10.03 9.82
N GLU A 442 20.81 8.98 10.63
CA GLU A 442 22.05 8.51 11.25
C GLU A 442 23.04 7.98 10.20
N GLN A 443 22.56 7.23 9.20
CA GLN A 443 23.37 6.71 8.11
C GLN A 443 23.92 7.82 7.21
N THR A 444 23.14 8.88 6.90
CA THR A 444 23.67 10.07 6.18
C THR A 444 24.80 10.72 6.96
N ARG A 445 24.67 10.85 8.29
CA ARG A 445 25.74 11.40 9.14
C ARG A 445 26.98 10.51 9.13
N GLY A 446 26.80 9.20 9.25
CA GLY A 446 27.88 8.21 9.15
C GLY A 446 28.57 8.28 7.79
N SER A 447 27.81 8.29 6.70
CA SER A 447 28.33 8.40 5.33
C SER A 447 29.22 9.64 5.16
N LYS A 448 28.79 10.80 5.65
CA LYS A 448 29.60 12.04 5.62
C LYS A 448 30.91 11.93 6.42
N GLN A 449 30.90 11.21 7.54
CA GLN A 449 32.11 10.96 8.32
C GLN A 449 33.08 10.04 7.56
N ILE A 450 32.56 8.99 6.93
CA ILE A 450 33.37 8.06 6.13
C ILE A 450 33.93 8.78 4.89
N THR A 451 33.14 9.63 4.20
CA THR A 451 33.65 10.46 3.09
C THR A 451 34.87 11.27 3.51
N ARG A 452 34.80 11.99 4.64
CA ARG A 452 35.93 12.78 5.16
C ARG A 452 37.13 11.90 5.51
N ALA A 453 36.91 10.72 6.05
CA ALA A 453 37.98 9.78 6.37
C ALA A 453 38.67 9.25 5.10
N VAL A 454 37.90 8.94 4.05
CA VAL A 454 38.44 8.49 2.77
C VAL A 454 39.17 9.62 2.03
N GLU A 455 38.67 10.85 2.08
CA GLU A 455 39.38 12.03 1.57
C GLU A 455 40.75 12.21 2.25
N ALA A 456 40.79 12.08 3.58
CA ALA A 456 42.04 12.15 4.35
C ALA A 456 43.01 11.01 3.99
N ILE A 457 42.50 9.78 3.78
CA ILE A 457 43.33 8.65 3.32
C ILE A 457 43.87 8.93 1.92
N ALA A 458 43.06 9.42 1.00
CA ALA A 458 43.49 9.74 -0.37
C ALA A 458 44.59 10.81 -0.38
N GLU A 459 44.46 11.84 0.46
CA GLU A 459 45.49 12.87 0.65
C GLU A 459 46.80 12.27 1.20
N GLN A 460 46.72 11.39 2.20
CA GLN A 460 47.88 10.69 2.74
C GLN A 460 48.55 9.79 1.71
N VAL A 461 47.77 9.05 0.91
CA VAL A 461 48.27 8.20 -0.18
C VAL A 461 49.01 9.03 -1.23
N HIS A 462 48.47 10.20 -1.59
CA HIS A 462 49.11 11.11 -2.53
C HIS A 462 50.45 11.65 -1.97
N ALA A 463 50.47 12.06 -0.70
CA ALA A 463 51.69 12.50 -0.03
C ALA A 463 52.74 11.38 0.08
N LEU A 464 52.31 10.16 0.42
CA LEU A 464 53.15 8.98 0.54
C LEU A 464 53.75 8.57 -0.80
N SER A 465 52.96 8.60 -1.88
CA SER A 465 53.43 8.36 -3.25
C SER A 465 54.51 9.37 -3.66
N GLY A 466 54.32 10.66 -3.36
CA GLY A 466 55.30 11.70 -3.58
C GLY A 466 56.63 11.44 -2.84
N ALA A 467 56.55 11.13 -1.54
CA ALA A 467 57.71 10.82 -0.72
C ALA A 467 58.47 9.57 -1.20
N HIS A 468 57.76 8.50 -1.60
CA HIS A 468 58.40 7.30 -2.14
C HIS A 468 59.10 7.54 -3.48
N ARG A 469 58.52 8.37 -4.34
CA ARG A 469 59.14 8.72 -5.62
C ARG A 469 60.47 9.46 -5.41
N GLU A 470 60.50 10.34 -4.42
CA GLU A 470 61.72 11.05 -4.02
C GLU A 470 62.76 10.11 -3.38
N GLN A 471 62.35 9.22 -2.48
CA GLN A 471 63.24 8.21 -1.89
C GLN A 471 63.82 7.25 -2.92
N THR A 472 63.02 6.80 -3.89
CA THR A 472 63.49 5.92 -4.99
C THR A 472 64.52 6.62 -5.86
N LYS A 473 64.31 7.91 -6.16
CA LYS A 473 65.28 8.73 -6.90
C LYS A 473 66.59 8.88 -6.11
N ALA A 474 66.50 9.22 -4.82
CA ALA A 474 67.66 9.37 -3.94
C ALA A 474 68.44 8.05 -3.78
N ALA A 475 67.75 6.92 -3.58
CA ALA A 475 68.37 5.59 -3.52
C ALA A 475 69.11 5.24 -4.83
N GLY A 476 68.50 5.53 -5.99
CA GLY A 476 69.13 5.33 -7.30
C GLY A 476 70.32 6.25 -7.56
N GLU A 477 70.37 7.44 -6.95
CA GLU A 477 71.54 8.32 -6.98
C GLU A 477 72.65 7.82 -6.05
N LEU A 478 72.31 7.34 -4.84
CA LEU A 478 73.24 6.74 -3.88
C LEU A 478 73.90 5.47 -4.41
N LEU A 479 73.15 4.59 -5.08
CA LEU A 479 73.71 3.39 -5.73
C LEU A 479 74.72 3.76 -6.81
N ARG A 480 74.45 4.83 -7.58
CA ARG A 480 75.37 5.34 -8.60
C ARG A 480 76.64 5.93 -7.99
N THR A 481 76.55 6.68 -6.89
CA THR A 481 77.74 7.21 -6.21
C THR A 481 78.55 6.12 -5.52
N LEU A 482 77.92 5.15 -4.85
CA LEU A 482 78.63 4.02 -4.26
C LEU A 482 79.34 3.16 -5.29
N THR A 483 78.75 2.96 -6.47
CA THR A 483 79.43 2.26 -7.56
C THR A 483 80.71 2.99 -7.98
N LYS A 484 80.65 4.32 -8.13
CA LYS A 484 81.85 5.13 -8.40
C LYS A 484 82.90 5.05 -7.29
N ILE A 485 82.47 5.07 -6.03
CA ILE A 485 83.38 4.96 -4.87
C ILE A 485 84.02 3.57 -4.83
N ARG A 486 83.24 2.52 -5.06
CA ARG A 486 83.72 1.12 -5.13
C ARG A 486 84.80 0.96 -6.21
N ASP A 487 84.55 1.50 -7.40
CA ASP A 487 85.47 1.43 -8.53
C ASP A 487 86.77 2.20 -8.21
N ALA A 488 86.66 3.40 -7.64
CA ALA A 488 87.81 4.18 -7.21
C ALA A 488 88.62 3.50 -6.08
N LEU A 489 87.95 2.86 -5.11
CA LEU A 489 88.61 2.11 -4.05
C LEU A 489 89.32 0.86 -4.57
N ARG A 490 88.73 0.16 -5.57
CA ARG A 490 89.40 -0.96 -6.25
C ARG A 490 90.63 -0.50 -7.02
N ASP A 491 90.53 0.62 -7.72
CA ASP A 491 91.65 1.21 -8.45
C ASP A 491 92.79 1.58 -7.48
N LYS A 492 92.48 2.24 -6.37
CA LYS A 492 93.46 2.54 -5.31
C LYS A 492 94.01 1.31 -4.60
N ALA A 493 93.19 0.28 -4.37
CA ALA A 493 93.68 -1.00 -3.86
C ALA A 493 94.70 -1.64 -4.82
N GLY A 494 94.42 -1.59 -6.13
CA GLY A 494 95.33 -2.06 -7.18
C GLY A 494 96.64 -1.28 -7.24
N GLU A 495 96.60 0.05 -7.12
CA GLU A 495 97.80 0.90 -7.05
C GLU A 495 98.67 0.55 -5.83
N VAL A 496 98.06 0.35 -4.66
CA VAL A 496 98.76 -0.01 -3.42
C VAL A 496 99.42 -1.39 -3.51
N ASP A 497 98.75 -2.36 -4.12
CA ASP A 497 99.30 -3.69 -4.32
C ASP A 497 100.46 -3.70 -5.34
N ALA A 498 100.37 -2.86 -6.38
CA ALA A 498 101.47 -2.62 -7.33
C ALA A 498 102.69 -1.98 -6.63
N LEU A 499 102.46 -0.94 -5.82
CA LEU A 499 103.50 -0.28 -5.01
C LEU A 499 104.16 -1.25 -4.02
N ARG A 500 103.37 -2.11 -3.36
CA ARG A 500 103.88 -3.17 -2.47
C ARG A 500 104.79 -4.13 -3.23
N THR A 501 104.38 -4.52 -4.44
CA THR A 501 105.15 -5.44 -5.30
C THR A 501 106.48 -4.81 -5.75
N GLU A 502 106.47 -3.54 -6.17
CA GLU A 502 107.70 -2.81 -6.53
C GLU A 502 108.65 -2.61 -5.34
N LEU A 503 108.11 -2.23 -4.17
CA LEU A 503 108.91 -2.07 -2.95
C LEU A 503 109.49 -3.40 -2.45
N GLY A 504 108.76 -4.51 -2.58
CA GLY A 504 109.29 -5.85 -2.30
C GLY A 504 110.43 -6.25 -3.25
N GLN A 505 110.34 -5.88 -4.53
CA GLN A 505 111.44 -6.09 -5.48
C GLN A 505 112.67 -5.22 -5.15
N LEU A 506 112.45 -4.02 -4.63
CA LEU A 506 113.49 -3.11 -4.15
C LEU A 506 114.21 -3.66 -2.91
N GLU A 507 113.48 -4.26 -1.97
CA GLU A 507 114.05 -4.93 -0.79
C GLU A 507 114.96 -6.11 -1.18
N VAL A 508 114.49 -6.94 -2.13
CA VAL A 508 115.28 -8.06 -2.69
C VAL A 508 116.53 -7.56 -3.41
N SER A 509 116.43 -6.43 -4.11
CA SER A 509 117.56 -5.80 -4.81
C SER A 509 118.57 -5.19 -3.84
N ALA A 510 118.10 -4.55 -2.77
CA ALA A 510 118.92 -3.96 -1.70
C ALA A 510 119.69 -5.04 -0.91
N THR A 511 119.06 -6.18 -0.62
CA THR A 511 119.73 -7.33 0.03
C THR A 511 120.81 -7.95 -0.87
N ARG A 512 120.59 -8.04 -2.19
CA ARG A 512 121.62 -8.50 -3.14
C ARG A 512 122.82 -7.55 -3.22
N LEU A 513 122.59 -6.24 -3.23
CA LEU A 513 123.64 -5.21 -3.20
C LEU A 513 124.52 -5.30 -1.95
N ARG A 514 123.94 -5.65 -0.79
CA ARG A 514 124.70 -5.86 0.46
C ARG A 514 125.58 -7.10 0.43
N ALA A 515 125.11 -8.19 -0.17
CA ALA A 515 125.91 -9.40 -0.31
C ALA A 515 127.19 -9.11 -1.11
N ALA A 516 127.06 -8.35 -2.20
CA ALA A 516 128.19 -7.89 -3.01
C ALA A 516 129.13 -6.91 -2.24
N ALA A 517 128.59 -6.01 -1.41
CA ALA A 517 129.40 -5.07 -0.64
C ALA A 517 130.20 -5.73 0.50
N ARG A 518 129.77 -6.88 1.03
CA ARG A 518 130.54 -7.66 2.03
C ARG A 518 131.69 -8.45 1.41
N GLU A 519 131.54 -8.94 0.18
CA GLU A 519 132.64 -9.62 -0.54
C GLU A 519 133.79 -8.69 -0.91
N LEU A 520 133.52 -7.40 -1.12
CA LEU A 520 134.53 -6.39 -1.46
C LEU A 520 135.35 -5.86 -0.24
N ALA A 521 134.99 -6.26 0.98
CA ALA A 521 135.58 -5.75 2.23
C ALA A 521 136.50 -6.76 2.95
N GLY A 522 136.66 -7.98 2.42
CA GLY A 522 137.63 -8.99 2.86
C GLY A 522 138.73 -9.17 1.84
#